data_AF-A0A3M1ID66-F1
#
_entry.id   AF-A0A3M1ID66-F1
#
_cell.length_a   1.000
_cell.length_b   1.000
_cell.length_c   1.000
_cell.angle_alpha   90.00
_cell.angle_beta   90.00
_cell.angle_gamma   90.00
#
_symmetry.space_group_name_H-M   'P 1'
#
loop_
_entity.id
_entity.type
_entity.pdbx_description
1 polymer ?
#
loop_
_entity_poly.entity_id
_entity_poly.type
_entity_poly.pdbx_seq_one_letter_code
_entity_poly.pdbx_strand_id
1 'polypeptide(L)' 'MYFAMSRSVDVAEFKNRFSELLAWVEQGGELIVCRRNVPLARLQPIRK' A
#
# COMPACT_ATOMS: atom_id res chain seq x y z
N MET A 1 -0.47 18.55 10.59
CA MET A 1 -0.65 17.99 9.23
C MET A 1 0.09 16.65 9.23
N TYR A 2 -0.61 15.55 9.51
CA TYR A 2 0.03 14.23 9.48
C TYR A 2 0.24 13.88 8.01
N PHE A 3 1.49 13.82 7.55
CA PHE A 3 1.83 13.21 6.28
C PHE A 3 1.38 11.75 6.39
N ALA A 4 0.21 11.41 5.87
CA ALA A 4 -0.10 10.04 5.54
C ALA A 4 1.01 9.61 4.58
N MET A 5 1.94 8.79 5.05
CA MET A 5 3.07 8.29 4.26
C MET A 5 2.53 7.33 3.21
N SER A 6 1.83 7.84 2.19
CA SER A 6 1.26 7.01 1.15
C SER A 6 2.39 6.45 0.28
N ARG A 7 2.65 5.14 0.37
CA ARG A 7 3.66 4.47 -0.44
C ARG A 7 3.03 3.94 -1.73
N SER A 8 3.66 4.17 -2.87
CA SER A 8 3.21 3.60 -4.14
C SER A 8 4.13 2.45 -4.56
N VAL A 9 3.57 1.31 -4.96
CA VAL A 9 4.30 0.13 -5.44
C VAL A 9 3.64 -0.44 -6.67
N ASP A 10 4.40 -0.98 -7.63
CA ASP A 10 3.81 -1.73 -8.74
C ASP A 10 3.27 -3.08 -8.24
N VAL A 11 2.24 -3.58 -8.91
CA VAL A 11 1.61 -4.88 -8.62
C VAL A 11 2.62 -6.04 -8.61
N ALA A 12 3.70 -5.97 -9.40
CA ALA A 12 4.75 -6.97 -9.37
C ALA A 12 5.53 -6.97 -8.04
N GLU A 13 5.94 -5.79 -7.56
CA GLU A 13 6.60 -5.65 -6.26
C GLU A 13 5.63 -6.00 -5.12
N PHE A 14 4.38 -5.55 -5.24
CA PHE A 14 3.34 -5.83 -4.25
C PHE A 14 3.13 -7.33 -4.05
N LYS A 15 3.14 -8.13 -5.11
CA LYS A 15 3.02 -9.59 -5.02
C LYS A 15 4.23 -10.24 -4.36
N ASN A 16 5.44 -9.77 -4.67
CA ASN A 16 6.67 -10.33 -4.11
C ASN A 16 6.84 -10.01 -2.61
N ARG A 17 6.34 -8.85 -2.17
CA ARG A 17 6.51 -8.34 -0.80
C ARG A 17 5.19 -8.19 -0.06
N PHE A 18 4.20 -9.01 -0.44
CA PHE A 18 2.82 -8.86 0.00
C PHE A 18 2.70 -8.79 1.52
N SER A 19 3.31 -9.74 2.23
CA SER A 19 3.24 -9.81 3.69
C SER A 19 3.91 -8.63 4.39
N GLU A 20 5.06 -8.17 3.91
CA GLU A 20 5.77 -7.00 4.49
C GLU A 20 4.94 -5.72 4.33
N LEU A 21 4.41 -5.51 3.12
CA LEU A 21 3.62 -4.31 2.81
C LEU A 21 2.28 -4.32 3.54
N LEU A 22 1.67 -5.49 3.73
CA LEU A 22 0.45 -5.63 4.50
C LEU A 22 0.68 -5.33 5.98
N ALA A 23 1.75 -5.86 6.59
CA ALA A 23 2.12 -5.57 7.98
C ALA A 23 2.35 -4.07 8.22
N TRP A 24 2.90 -3.38 7.22
CA TRP A 24 3.05 -1.92 7.27
C TRP A 24 1.70 -1.18 7.16
N VAL A 25 0.77 -1.65 6.32
CA VAL A 25 -0.60 -1.12 6.26
C VAL A 25 -1.34 -1.34 7.59
N GLU A 26 -1.16 -2.49 8.24
CA GLU A 26 -1.74 -2.79 9.56
C GLU A 26 -1.28 -1.81 10.64
N GLN A 27 -0.06 -1.28 10.55
CA GLN A 27 0.46 -0.25 11.48
C GLN A 27 -0.10 1.15 11.23
N GLY A 28 -1.02 1.32 10.27
CA GLY A 28 -1.62 2.61 9.92
C GLY A 28 -1.08 3.23 8.63
N GLY A 29 -0.25 2.51 7.88
CA GLY A 29 0.22 2.94 6.57
C GLY A 29 -0.86 2.87 5.49
N GLU A 30 -0.76 3.74 4.48
CA GLU A 30 -1.57 3.70 3.26
C GLU A 30 -0.73 3.31 2.05
N LEU A 31 -1.16 2.30 1.30
CA LEU A 31 -0.41 1.80 0.15
C LEU A 31 -1.24 1.98 -1.14
N ILE A 32 -0.64 2.58 -2.16
CA ILE A 32 -1.19 2.63 -3.51
C ILE A 32 -0.52 1.54 -4.35
N VAL A 33 -1.32 0.63 -4.89
CA VAL A 33 -0.85 -0.38 -5.83
C VAL A 33 -1.08 0.16 -7.23
N CYS A 34 0.00 0.25 -7.99
CA CYS A 34 0.03 0.68 -9.38
C CYS A 34 0.16 -0.52 -10.31
N ARG A 35 -0.21 -0.35 -11.58
CA ARG A 35 0.12 -1.27 -12.66
C ARG A 35 0.70 -0.46 -13.80
N ARG A 36 1.96 -0.73 -14.17
CA ARG A 36 2.68 0.07 -15.21
C ARG A 36 2.67 1.56 -14.86
N ASN A 37 2.94 1.88 -13.60
CA ASN A 37 2.89 3.25 -13.04
C ASN A 37 1.52 3.94 -13.02
N VAL A 38 0.43 3.24 -13.39
CA VAL A 38 -0.92 3.77 -13.25
C VAL A 38 -1.54 3.30 -11.93
N PRO A 39 -2.01 4.20 -11.05
CA PRO A 39 -2.69 3.83 -9.81
C PRO A 39 -3.89 2.93 -10.09
N LEU A 40 -3.94 1.77 -9.44
CA LEU A 40 -4.95 0.75 -9.66
C LEU A 40 -5.81 0.52 -8.42
N ALA A 41 -5.19 0.44 -7.24
CA ALA A 41 -5.89 0.16 -5.99
C ALA A 41 -5.22 0.87 -4.81
N ARG A 42 -5.98 1.07 -3.73
CA ARG A 42 -5.47 1.53 -2.43
C ARG A 42 -5.72 0.46 -1.39
N LEU A 43 -4.70 0.15 -0.60
CA LEU A 43 -4.82 -0.64 0.62
C LEU A 43 -4.72 0.30 1.81
N GLN A 44 -5.67 0.11 2.73
CA GLN A 44 -5.77 0.82 3.99
C GLN A 44 -6.23 -0.17 5.07
N PRO A 45 -5.83 0.02 6.33
CA PRO A 45 -6.31 -0.81 7.42
C PRO A 45 -7.83 -0.65 7.57
N ILE A 46 -8.52 -1.76 7.80
CA ILE A 46 -9.96 -1.76 8.05
C ILE A 46 -10.19 -1.49 9.53
N ARG A 47 -10.85 -0.38 9.86
CA ARG A 47 -11.32 -0.10 11.22
C ARG A 47 -12.74 -0.65 11.36
N LYS A 48 -12.98 -1.47 12.39
CA LYS A 48 -14.32 -1.94 12.78
C LYS A 48 -15.01 -0.92 13.65
#